data_AF-C3QZK2-F1
#
_entry.id   AF-C3QZK2-F1
#
_cell.length_a   1.000
_cell.length_b   1.000
_cell.length_c   1.000
_cell.angle_alpha   90.00
_cell.angle_beta   90.00
_cell.angle_gamma   90.00
#
_symmetry.space_group_name_H-M   'P 1'
#
loop_
_entity.id
_entity.type
_entity.pdbx_description
1 polymer ?
#
loop_
_entity_poly.entity_id
_entity_poly.type
_entity_poly.pdbx_seq_one_letter_code
_entity_poly.pdbx_strand_id
1 'polypeptide(L)'
;MSKMTEEVTRAIATKFLTHPEEFKLIKEENYKDYVVYFAAYKLASGNSYNGLPIFILIDELGKARYATSEERHEIWHRNDPELEDGEDEDVEYIELPGLCNGRNTLLDGKED
;
A
#
# COMPACT_ATOMS: atom_id res chain seq x y z
N MET A 1 -18.78 -15.82 7.71
CA MET A 1 -18.47 -15.04 8.93
C MET A 1 -19.74 -14.56 9.61
N SER A 2 -19.91 -14.89 10.89
CA SER A 2 -20.91 -14.25 11.76
C SER A 2 -20.61 -12.76 11.80
N LYS A 3 -21.56 -11.97 11.31
CA LYS A 3 -21.35 -10.58 10.90
C LYS A 3 -21.06 -9.70 12.12
N MET A 4 -19.79 -9.35 12.36
CA MET A 4 -19.53 -8.06 13.00
C MET A 4 -20.26 -7.01 12.18
N THR A 5 -21.06 -6.18 12.86
CA THR A 5 -21.81 -5.14 12.17
C THR A 5 -20.83 -4.14 11.58
N GLU A 6 -21.24 -3.51 10.48
CA GLU A 6 -20.43 -2.49 9.83
C GLU A 6 -20.03 -1.36 10.80
N GLU A 7 -20.89 -1.06 11.77
CA GLU A 7 -20.61 -0.08 12.82
C GLU A 7 -19.43 -0.48 13.70
N VAL A 8 -19.36 -1.77 14.10
CA VAL A 8 -18.26 -2.28 14.93
C VAL A 8 -16.96 -2.27 14.13
N THR A 9 -16.96 -2.76 12.89
CA THR A 9 -15.74 -2.80 12.06
C THR A 9 -15.29 -1.38 11.70
N ARG A 10 -16.22 -0.45 11.44
CA ARG A 10 -15.88 0.95 11.20
C ARG A 10 -15.28 1.62 12.43
N ALA A 11 -15.82 1.34 13.62
CA ALA A 11 -15.28 1.88 14.87
C ALA A 11 -13.86 1.35 15.13
N ILE A 12 -13.59 0.08 14.82
CA ILE A 12 -12.25 -0.52 14.89
C ILE A 12 -11.29 0.20 13.93
N ALA A 13 -11.66 0.32 12.64
CA ALA A 13 -10.83 1.03 11.66
C ALA A 13 -10.56 2.49 12.08
N THR A 14 -11.57 3.17 12.63
CA THR A 14 -11.43 4.56 13.11
C THR A 14 -10.43 4.66 14.26
N LYS A 15 -10.53 3.76 15.26
CA LYS A 15 -9.60 3.75 16.40
C LYS A 15 -8.19 3.32 16.04
N PHE A 16 -8.04 2.55 14.97
CA PHE A 16 -6.74 2.08 14.49
C PHE A 16 -5.90 3.20 13.85
N LEU A 17 -6.54 4.26 13.34
CA LEU A 17 -5.87 5.43 12.80
C LEU A 17 -5.40 6.36 13.91
N THR A 18 -4.19 6.91 13.78
CA THR A 18 -3.64 7.90 14.73
C THR A 18 -4.36 9.25 14.66
N HIS A 19 -4.81 9.66 13.47
CA HIS A 19 -5.50 10.93 13.21
C HIS A 19 -6.77 10.73 12.39
N PRO A 20 -7.79 10.02 12.91
CA PRO A 20 -8.97 9.63 12.13
C PRO A 20 -9.78 10.82 11.60
N GLU A 21 -9.65 11.99 12.20
CA GLU A 21 -10.27 13.24 11.72
C GLU A 21 -9.75 13.69 10.35
N GLU A 22 -8.54 13.31 9.98
CA GLU A 22 -7.92 13.64 8.69
C GLU A 22 -8.32 12.65 7.59
N PHE A 23 -8.96 11.54 7.95
CA PHE A 23 -9.33 10.48 7.02
C PHE A 23 -10.85 10.33 6.87
N LYS A 24 -11.29 10.02 5.66
CA LYS A 24 -12.61 9.50 5.35
C LYS A 24 -12.48 8.00 5.13
N LEU A 25 -13.06 7.21 6.04
CA LEU A 25 -13.14 5.77 5.88
C LEU A 25 -14.23 5.42 4.87
N ILE A 26 -13.84 4.68 3.84
CA ILE A 26 -14.69 4.14 2.79
C ILE A 26 -14.63 2.62 2.94
N LYS A 27 -15.80 1.97 3.01
CA LYS A 27 -15.84 0.51 3.08
C LYS A 27 -15.69 -0.04 1.66
N GLU A 28 -14.71 -0.92 1.50
CA GLU A 28 -14.46 -1.62 0.25
C GLU A 28 -15.10 -3.01 0.28
N GLU A 29 -15.04 -3.71 -0.85
CA GLU A 29 -15.38 -5.12 -0.90
C GLU A 29 -14.45 -5.92 0.02
N ASN A 30 -14.97 -6.99 0.60
CA ASN A 30 -14.16 -7.87 1.44
C ASN A 30 -13.00 -8.47 0.63
N TYR A 31 -11.86 -8.64 1.29
CA TYR A 31 -10.67 -9.23 0.71
C TYR A 31 -10.34 -10.50 1.48
N LYS A 32 -10.49 -11.67 0.84
CA LYS A 32 -10.39 -12.98 1.50
C LYS A 32 -11.33 -13.00 2.73
N ASP A 33 -10.79 -13.31 3.91
CA ASP A 33 -11.52 -13.33 5.18
C ASP A 33 -11.49 -12.00 5.94
N TYR A 34 -11.13 -10.89 5.27
CA TYR A 34 -11.03 -9.57 5.90
C TYR A 34 -12.13 -8.62 5.44
N VAL A 35 -12.65 -7.84 6.40
CA VAL A 35 -13.39 -6.62 6.12
C VAL A 35 -12.38 -5.51 5.82
N VAL A 36 -12.57 -4.82 4.70
CA VAL A 36 -11.63 -3.81 4.19
C VAL A 36 -12.20 -2.41 4.34
N TYR A 37 -11.39 -1.51 4.88
CA TYR A 37 -11.65 -0.06 4.83
C TYR A 37 -10.50 0.66 4.15
N PHE A 38 -10.83 1.48 3.17
CA PHE A 38 -9.91 2.44 2.59
C PHE A 38 -9.95 3.75 3.40
N ALA A 39 -8.78 4.21 3.87
CA ALA A 39 -8.64 5.47 4.58
C ALA A 39 -8.19 6.57 3.61
N ALA A 40 -9.17 7.28 3.04
CA ALA A 40 -8.91 8.39 2.12
C ALA A 40 -8.55 9.66 2.89
N TYR A 41 -7.42 10.28 2.58
CA TYR A 41 -7.01 11.54 3.22
C TYR A 41 -7.90 12.71 2.77
N LYS A 42 -8.51 13.44 3.71
CA LYS A 42 -9.50 14.50 3.42
C LYS A 42 -8.90 15.73 2.74
N LEU A 43 -7.65 16.07 3.06
CA LEU A 43 -6.96 17.23 2.50
C LEU A 43 -6.37 16.97 1.10
N ALA A 44 -6.48 15.75 0.58
CA ALA A 44 -6.15 15.45 -0.81
C ALA A 44 -7.13 16.22 -1.72
N SER A 45 -6.74 17.44 -2.11
CA SER A 45 -7.49 18.27 -3.06
C SER A 45 -7.05 17.90 -4.48
N GLY A 46 -7.98 17.38 -5.29
CA GLY A 46 -7.74 16.96 -6.67
C GLY A 46 -7.54 15.45 -6.85
N ASN A 47 -7.10 15.03 -8.04
CA ASN A 47 -6.79 13.62 -8.37
C ASN A 47 -5.41 13.16 -7.82
N SER A 48 -4.79 13.99 -6.98
CA SER A 48 -3.44 13.82 -6.48
C SER A 48 -3.48 13.29 -5.07
N TYR A 49 -3.58 11.97 -4.94
CA TYR A 49 -3.20 11.29 -3.70
C TYR A 49 -1.67 11.32 -3.60
N ASN A 50 -1.11 12.26 -2.83
CA ASN A 50 0.34 12.38 -2.63
C ASN A 50 0.92 11.28 -1.70
N GLY A 51 0.28 10.11 -1.63
CA GLY A 51 0.68 9.02 -0.75
C GLY A 51 0.11 7.67 -1.18
N LEU A 52 0.73 6.59 -0.68
CA LEU A 52 0.28 5.22 -0.94
C LEU A 52 -1.12 4.99 -0.36
N PRO A 53 -2.00 4.25 -1.07
CA PRO A 53 -3.33 3.97 -0.55
C PRO A 53 -3.27 3.19 0.76
N ILE A 54 -4.05 3.62 1.75
CA ILE A 54 -4.06 3.06 3.09
C ILE A 54 -5.29 2.17 3.23
N PHE A 55 -5.07 0.86 3.23
CA PHE A 55 -6.11 -0.13 3.50
C PHE A 55 -5.95 -0.73 4.89
N ILE A 56 -7.07 -0.81 5.60
CA ILE A 56 -7.19 -1.41 6.92
C ILE A 56 -7.95 -2.73 6.74
N LEU A 57 -7.30 -3.82 7.12
CA LEU A 57 -7.85 -5.17 7.09
C LEU A 57 -8.28 -5.57 8.50
N ILE A 58 -9.53 -5.98 8.65
CA ILE A 58 -10.11 -6.40 9.92
C ILE A 58 -10.53 -7.86 9.80
N ASP A 59 -9.88 -8.71 10.61
CA ASP A 59 -10.17 -10.14 10.70
C ASP A 59 -11.51 -10.41 11.41
N GLU A 60 -12.02 -11.65 11.35
CA GLU A 60 -13.24 -12.08 12.04
C GLU A 60 -13.20 -11.86 13.57
N LEU A 61 -12.00 -11.84 14.16
CA LEU A 61 -11.81 -11.54 15.59
C LEU A 61 -11.77 -10.03 15.91
N GLY A 62 -11.91 -9.17 14.90
CA GLY A 62 -11.85 -7.71 15.05
C GLY A 62 -10.44 -7.14 15.21
N LYS A 63 -9.42 -7.93 14.86
CA LYS A 63 -8.03 -7.47 14.84
C LYS A 63 -7.77 -6.68 13.56
N ALA A 64 -7.44 -5.40 13.71
CA ALA A 64 -7.08 -4.53 12.60
C ALA A 64 -5.57 -4.54 12.33
N ARG A 65 -5.19 -4.48 11.04
CA ARG A 65 -3.83 -4.20 10.58
C ARG A 65 -3.86 -3.44 9.26
N TYR A 66 -2.73 -2.82 8.90
CA TYR A 66 -2.55 -2.31 7.54
C TYR A 66 -2.36 -3.47 6.57
N ALA A 67 -2.86 -3.30 5.34
CA ALA A 67 -2.53 -4.18 4.23
C ALA A 67 -1.02 -4.11 3.93
N THR A 68 -0.46 -5.24 3.53
CA THR A 68 0.90 -5.31 2.97
C THR A 68 0.95 -4.68 1.58
N SER A 69 2.14 -4.56 0.98
CA SER A 69 2.28 -3.97 -0.36
C SER A 69 1.56 -4.81 -1.42
N GLU A 70 1.67 -6.14 -1.34
CA GLU A 70 1.02 -7.09 -2.24
C GLU A 70 -0.50 -7.01 -2.10
N GLU A 71 -1.02 -7.12 -0.87
CA GLU A 71 -2.46 -7.05 -0.62
C GLU A 71 -3.05 -5.70 -1.06
N ARG A 72 -2.34 -4.59 -0.82
CA ARG A 72 -2.74 -3.28 -1.30
C ARG A 72 -2.82 -3.24 -2.82
N HIS A 73 -1.85 -3.83 -3.51
CA HIS A 73 -1.85 -3.90 -4.97
C HIS A 73 -3.05 -4.71 -5.47
N GLU A 74 -3.26 -5.92 -4.93
CA GLU A 74 -4.40 -6.78 -5.27
C GLU A 74 -5.76 -6.11 -5.01
N ILE A 75 -5.92 -5.41 -3.88
CA ILE A 75 -7.17 -4.71 -3.53
C ILE A 75 -7.40 -3.53 -4.47
N TRP A 76 -6.35 -2.74 -4.74
CA TRP A 76 -6.45 -1.55 -5.58
C TRP A 76 -6.77 -1.89 -7.04
N HIS A 77 -6.22 -3.00 -7.54
CA HIS A 77 -6.30 -3.39 -8.94
C HIS A 77 -7.32 -4.50 -9.23
N ARG A 78 -8.11 -4.93 -8.25
CA ARG A 78 -9.09 -6.02 -8.40
C ARG A 78 -10.04 -5.87 -9.60
N ASN A 79 -10.43 -4.63 -9.90
CA ASN A 79 -11.38 -4.32 -10.97
C ASN A 79 -10.69 -3.84 -12.25
N ASP A 80 -9.36 -3.90 -12.29
CA ASP A 80 -8.56 -3.55 -13.45
C ASP A 80 -8.33 -4.80 -14.29
N PRO A 81 -8.94 -4.91 -15.49
CA PRO A 81 -8.84 -6.10 -16.31
C PRO A 81 -7.47 -6.27 -16.98
N GLU A 82 -6.54 -5.32 -16.82
CA GLU A 82 -5.25 -5.28 -17.54
C GLU A 82 -4.07 -5.84 -16.73
N LEU A 83 -4.28 -6.38 -15.53
CA LEU A 83 -3.24 -7.08 -14.77
C LEU A 83 -3.38 -8.60 -14.90
N GLU A 84 -3.31 -9.07 -16.14
CA GLU A 84 -2.78 -10.39 -16.44
C GLU A 84 -1.28 -10.29 -16.17
N ASP A 85 -0.80 -11.02 -15.16
CA ASP A 85 0.60 -11.21 -14.75
C ASP A 85 1.60 -10.55 -15.70
N GLY A 86 1.84 -9.25 -15.49
CA GLY A 86 2.98 -8.59 -16.06
C GLY A 86 4.16 -9.22 -15.35
N GLU A 87 4.70 -10.28 -15.96
CA GLU A 87 6.03 -10.80 -15.69
C GLU A 87 6.92 -9.62 -15.30
N ASP A 88 7.77 -9.78 -14.29
CA ASP A 88 8.80 -8.80 -13.94
C ASP A 88 9.52 -8.37 -15.24
N GLU A 89 9.00 -7.34 -15.91
CA GLU A 89 9.53 -6.87 -17.18
C GLU A 89 10.83 -6.25 -16.76
N ASP A 90 11.88 -7.02 -17.03
CA ASP A 90 13.28 -6.68 -16.98
C ASP A 90 13.39 -5.17 -16.93
N VAL A 91 13.71 -4.62 -15.74
CA VAL A 91 14.08 -3.21 -15.66
C VAL A 91 15.27 -3.05 -16.60
N GLU A 92 14.99 -2.63 -17.83
CA GLU A 92 16.00 -2.32 -18.81
C GLU A 92 16.76 -1.16 -18.19
N TYR A 93 17.91 -1.49 -17.60
CA TYR A 93 18.90 -0.51 -17.25
C TYR A 93 19.24 0.18 -18.55
N ILE A 94 18.60 1.33 -18.80
CA ILE A 94 19.05 2.30 -19.79
C ILE A 94 20.46 2.67 -19.38
N GLU A 95 21.44 1.97 -19.96
CA GLU A 95 22.84 2.33 -19.90
C GLU A 95 22.94 3.74 -20.51
N LEU A 96 22.96 4.76 -19.64
CA LEU A 96 23.29 6.12 -20.03
C LEU A 96 24.67 6.06 -20.71
N PRO A 97 24.79 6.33 -22.02
CA PRO A 97 26.08 6.27 -22.69
C PRO A 97 26.95 7.40 -22.16
N GLY A 98 27.90 7.08 -21.28
CA GLY A 98 28.84 8.05 -20.73
C GLY A 98 29.44 7.75 -19.35
N LEU A 99 28.96 6.73 -18.63
CA LEU A 99 29.47 6.37 -17.29
C LEU A 99 30.44 5.17 -17.31
N CYS A 100 31.15 4.97 -18.41
CA CYS A 100 32.29 4.05 -18.45
C CYS A 100 33.59 4.84 -18.49
N ASN A 101 33.99 5.37 -17.33
CA ASN A 101 35.41 5.54 -17.03
C ASN A 101 35.65 4.98 -15.64
N GLY A 102 35.95 3.68 -15.63
CA GLY A 102 36.37 2.95 -14.46
C GLY A 102 37.52 3.66 -13.74
N ARG A 103 37.21 4.16 -12.55
CA ARG A 103 38.15 4.37 -11.44
C ARG A 103 37.34 4.67 -10.19
N ASN A 104 36.73 3.63 -9.62
CA ASN A 104 36.41 3.63 -8.20
C ASN A 104 37.72 3.54 -7.45
N THR A 105 38.27 4.66 -7.02
CA THR A 105 39.28 4.68 -5.94
C THR A 105 38.75 5.60 -4.84
N LEU A 106 37.76 5.11 -4.12
CA LEU A 106 37.45 5.62 -2.79
C LEU A 106 37.22 4.42 -1.90
N LEU A 107 38.19 4.24 -0.99
CA LEU A 107 38.15 3.44 0.24
C LEU A 107 38.55 1.96 0.11
N ASP A 108 39.86 1.69 0.06
CA ASP A 108 40.45 0.73 1.00
C ASP A 108 41.66 1.40 1.66
N GLY A 109 41.53 1.69 2.94
CA GLY A 109 42.65 2.08 3.78
C GLY A 109 43.20 0.84 4.46
N LYS A 110 44.53 0.65 4.38
CA LYS A 110 45.28 -0.03 5.43
C LYS A 110 46.73 0.48 5.48
N GLU A 111 47.08 0.97 6.66
CA GLU A 111 48.42 0.99 7.27
C GLU A 111 49.11 -0.37 7.02
N ASP A 112 50.39 -0.47 6.62
CA ASP A 112 51.65 -0.04 7.27
C ASP A 112 52.77 0.05 6.21
#